data_AF-A0A535S1N0-F1
#
_entry.id   AF-A0A535S1N0-F1
#
_cell.length_a   1.000
_cell.length_b   1.000
_cell.length_c   1.000
_cell.angle_alpha   90.00
_cell.angle_beta   90.00
_cell.angle_gamma   90.00
#
_symmetry.space_group_name_H-M   'P 1'
#
loop_
_entity.id
_entity.type
_entity.pdbx_description
1 polymer ?
#
loop_
_entity_poly.entity_id
_entity_poly.type
_entity_poly.pdbx_seq_one_letter_code
_entity_poly.pdbx_strand_id
1 'polypeptide(L)'
;MKRFSKLLSIGGICLILHLVISTQAHADTLRLHQASSYSVLGPPTVSVALINRVLAFYQSPASGKGQALFDDGVKYGVDPVYALAFFMHESSFGTTGVAQFTLSLGNLRCITAYACYHGFSSFPTWEAGFDAWYLLIRDVYVDTWHLSTVEQIIPTYAPASDHNDVAAYIGALESAVDSWRSGQIAEFGPVHQVPTVSSTPPVVASTAVTSTTGTTRTPYPADNYSILGKPSIDGAFINQILTQYHSPAAGKGPLFFEEGVKYGIDPIYALAFFMHDSIFGTEGLSLATHSLGPLPTPTTVMCHCQDFHGYRRYATWDESISDWFQYIHDDYVKQKGLTTVSQIVSVYLRTNDTSAIRFAIKQIERRVDLWKAQAHTH
;
A
#
# COMPACT_ATOMS: atom_id res chain seq x y z
N MET A 1 -11.12 -57.25 -45.67
CA MET A 1 -10.77 -55.83 -45.87
C MET A 1 -11.95 -54.94 -45.48
N LYS A 2 -11.69 -54.01 -44.55
CA LYS A 2 -12.33 -52.70 -44.35
C LYS A 2 -13.86 -52.64 -44.22
N ARG A 3 -14.36 -52.52 -42.98
CA ARG A 3 -15.39 -51.53 -42.53
C ARG A 3 -15.96 -51.90 -41.15
N PHE A 4 -15.19 -51.72 -40.07
CA PHE A 4 -15.73 -51.68 -38.70
C PHE A 4 -14.79 -50.95 -37.72
N SER A 5 -14.20 -49.83 -38.15
CA SER A 5 -13.34 -49.01 -37.26
C SER A 5 -13.37 -47.52 -37.62
N LYS A 6 -14.58 -46.93 -37.67
CA LYS A 6 -14.73 -45.47 -37.82
C LYS A 6 -15.81 -44.83 -36.94
N LEU A 7 -16.47 -45.57 -36.05
CA LEU A 7 -17.54 -45.03 -35.19
C LEU A 7 -17.13 -44.76 -33.74
N LEU A 8 -15.94 -45.20 -33.28
CA LEU A 8 -15.46 -44.85 -31.94
C LEU A 8 -14.61 -43.57 -31.86
N SER A 9 -14.21 -42.97 -32.99
CA SER A 9 -13.36 -41.77 -32.97
C SER A 9 -14.13 -40.44 -33.00
N ILE A 10 -15.41 -40.44 -33.37
CA ILE A 10 -16.20 -39.21 -33.52
C ILE A 10 -16.90 -38.85 -32.20
N GLY A 11 -17.33 -39.85 -31.42
CA GLY A 11 -17.95 -39.63 -30.09
C GLY A 11 -16.98 -39.03 -29.05
N GLY A 12 -15.71 -39.44 -29.06
CA GLY A 12 -14.70 -38.90 -28.15
C GLY A 12 -14.29 -37.46 -28.50
N ILE A 13 -14.25 -37.11 -29.80
CA ILE A 13 -13.91 -35.75 -30.24
C ILE A 13 -15.07 -34.77 -29.97
N CYS A 14 -16.34 -35.18 -30.13
CA CYS A 14 -17.48 -34.36 -29.73
C CYS A 14 -17.60 -34.18 -28.20
N LEU A 15 -17.23 -35.20 -27.39
CA LEU A 15 -17.24 -35.08 -25.94
C LEU A 15 -16.12 -34.16 -25.43
N ILE A 16 -14.93 -34.20 -26.05
CA ILE A 16 -13.80 -33.31 -25.74
C ILE A 16 -14.07 -31.88 -26.24
N LEU A 17 -14.70 -31.68 -27.40
CA LEU A 17 -15.11 -30.33 -27.85
C LEU A 17 -16.19 -29.73 -26.92
N HIS A 18 -17.16 -30.52 -26.46
CA HIS A 18 -18.15 -30.04 -25.49
C HIS A 18 -17.54 -29.78 -24.10
N LEU A 19 -16.58 -30.59 -23.63
CA LEU A 19 -15.88 -30.33 -22.37
C LEU A 19 -15.03 -29.05 -22.41
N VAL A 20 -14.31 -28.80 -23.52
CA VAL A 20 -13.46 -27.61 -23.69
C VAL A 20 -14.29 -26.33 -23.83
N ILE A 21 -15.42 -26.38 -24.55
CA ILE A 21 -16.36 -25.25 -24.67
C ILE A 21 -17.05 -24.96 -23.33
N SER A 22 -17.40 -25.98 -22.54
CA SER A 22 -17.99 -25.79 -21.20
C SER A 22 -17.01 -25.26 -20.17
N THR A 23 -15.71 -25.59 -20.27
CA THR A 23 -14.66 -25.02 -19.40
C THR A 23 -14.33 -23.57 -19.72
N GLN A 24 -14.31 -23.18 -21.01
CA GLN A 24 -14.14 -21.78 -21.41
C GLN A 24 -15.37 -20.94 -21.04
N ALA A 25 -16.59 -21.45 -21.24
CA ALA A 25 -17.80 -20.75 -20.83
C ALA A 25 -17.89 -20.53 -19.30
N HIS A 26 -17.46 -21.49 -18.46
CA HIS A 26 -17.40 -21.28 -17.01
C HIS A 26 -16.29 -20.31 -16.59
N ALA A 27 -15.11 -20.33 -17.23
CA ALA A 27 -14.04 -19.38 -16.95
C ALA A 27 -14.40 -17.94 -17.38
N ASP A 28 -15.09 -17.78 -18.51
CA ASP A 28 -15.60 -16.50 -18.98
C ASP A 28 -16.77 -16.01 -18.12
N THR A 29 -17.63 -16.90 -17.62
CA THR A 29 -18.71 -16.53 -16.69
C THR A 29 -18.16 -16.15 -15.31
N LEU A 30 -17.10 -16.81 -14.82
CA LEU A 30 -16.42 -16.44 -13.57
C LEU A 30 -15.72 -15.07 -13.70
N ARG A 31 -15.07 -14.81 -14.85
CA ARG A 31 -14.45 -13.51 -15.16
C ARG A 31 -15.46 -12.38 -15.38
N LEU A 32 -16.60 -12.66 -16.02
CA LEU A 32 -17.70 -11.69 -16.16
C LEU A 32 -18.39 -11.40 -14.82
N HIS A 33 -18.48 -12.38 -13.92
CA HIS A 33 -19.02 -12.16 -12.57
C HIS A 33 -18.06 -11.33 -11.70
N GLN A 34 -16.75 -11.54 -11.83
CA GLN A 34 -15.74 -10.77 -11.11
C GLN A 34 -15.58 -9.34 -11.68
N ALA A 35 -15.65 -9.14 -13.00
CA ALA A 35 -15.68 -7.80 -13.59
C ALA A 35 -16.93 -6.98 -13.18
N SER A 36 -18.00 -7.62 -12.68
CA SER A 36 -19.16 -6.91 -12.15
C SER A 36 -19.04 -6.47 -10.68
N SER A 37 -18.04 -6.96 -9.92
CA SER A 37 -17.94 -6.69 -8.48
C SER A 37 -17.28 -5.35 -8.11
N TYR A 38 -16.47 -4.77 -9.01
CA TYR A 38 -15.76 -3.51 -8.77
C TYR A 38 -16.13 -2.38 -9.72
N SER A 39 -17.43 -2.28 -10.06
CA SER A 39 -17.91 -1.10 -10.78
C SER A 39 -17.75 0.17 -9.93
N VAL A 40 -17.19 1.22 -10.52
CA VAL A 40 -17.07 2.54 -9.87
C VAL A 40 -18.40 3.26 -9.77
N LEU A 41 -19.40 2.84 -10.54
CA LEU A 41 -20.73 3.43 -10.57
C LEU A 41 -21.60 2.88 -9.46
N GLY A 42 -22.35 3.77 -8.81
CA GLY A 42 -23.32 3.38 -7.79
C GLY A 42 -23.47 4.42 -6.69
N PRO A 43 -24.42 4.18 -5.77
CA PRO A 43 -24.52 5.01 -4.57
C PRO A 43 -23.29 4.79 -3.67
N PRO A 44 -22.99 5.73 -2.77
CA PRO A 44 -21.92 5.53 -1.81
C PRO A 44 -22.09 4.28 -0.94
N THR A 45 -21.05 3.47 -0.87
CA THR A 45 -21.00 2.26 -0.02
C THR A 45 -20.29 2.48 1.31
N VAL A 46 -19.65 3.65 1.48
CA VAL A 46 -18.97 4.06 2.72
C VAL A 46 -19.50 5.40 3.23
N SER A 47 -19.49 5.59 4.54
CA SER A 47 -19.97 6.85 5.16
C SER A 47 -18.88 7.93 5.19
N VAL A 48 -19.30 9.21 5.24
CA VAL A 48 -18.41 10.36 5.51
C VAL A 48 -17.56 10.13 6.77
N ALA A 49 -18.16 9.58 7.82
CA ALA A 49 -17.45 9.28 9.07
C ALA A 49 -16.36 8.20 8.89
N LEU A 50 -16.57 7.24 7.99
CA LEU A 50 -15.51 6.29 7.63
C LEU A 50 -14.40 7.00 6.85
N ILE A 51 -14.74 7.75 5.81
CA ILE A 51 -13.76 8.48 4.97
C ILE A 51 -12.89 9.38 5.84
N ASN A 52 -13.49 10.20 6.72
CA ASN A 52 -12.74 11.05 7.64
C ASN A 52 -11.87 10.26 8.62
N ARG A 53 -12.34 9.10 9.09
CA ARG A 53 -11.51 8.23 9.93
C ARG A 53 -10.33 7.67 9.16
N VAL A 54 -10.50 7.24 7.91
CA VAL A 54 -9.40 6.79 7.04
C VAL A 54 -8.39 7.92 6.83
N LEU A 55 -8.85 9.09 6.36
CA LEU A 55 -7.96 10.23 6.10
C LEU A 55 -7.23 10.68 7.37
N ALA A 56 -7.90 10.73 8.52
CA ALA A 56 -7.27 11.07 9.80
C ALA A 56 -6.28 9.99 10.27
N PHE A 57 -6.63 8.72 10.09
CA PHE A 57 -5.79 7.59 10.46
C PHE A 57 -4.46 7.59 9.70
N TYR A 58 -4.51 7.86 8.40
CA TYR A 58 -3.34 7.97 7.54
C TYR A 58 -2.70 9.37 7.57
N GLN A 59 -3.17 10.26 8.45
CA GLN A 59 -2.67 11.64 8.60
C GLN A 59 -2.63 12.42 7.28
N SER A 60 -3.61 12.17 6.43
CA SER A 60 -3.75 12.89 5.17
C SER A 60 -3.82 14.41 5.43
N PRO A 61 -3.13 15.24 4.64
CA PRO A 61 -3.38 16.69 4.63
C PRO A 61 -4.81 17.05 4.20
N ALA A 62 -5.56 16.09 3.65
CA ALA A 62 -6.99 16.21 3.38
C ALA A 62 -7.88 15.74 4.55
N SER A 63 -7.33 15.44 5.74
CA SER A 63 -8.10 15.06 6.91
C SER A 63 -9.19 16.10 7.24
N GLY A 64 -10.39 15.61 7.53
CA GLY A 64 -11.58 16.44 7.74
C GLY A 64 -12.36 16.79 6.47
N LYS A 65 -11.84 16.49 5.27
CA LYS A 65 -12.49 16.78 3.98
C LYS A 65 -13.37 15.66 3.43
N GLY A 66 -13.61 14.60 4.22
CA GLY A 66 -14.37 13.44 3.78
C GLY A 66 -15.80 13.73 3.35
N GLN A 67 -16.39 14.85 3.81
CA GLN A 67 -17.71 15.28 3.33
C GLN A 67 -17.64 15.73 1.86
N ALA A 68 -16.66 16.54 1.49
CA ALA A 68 -16.49 16.99 0.10
C ALA A 68 -16.22 15.80 -0.84
N LEU A 69 -15.32 14.89 -0.45
CA LEU A 69 -15.03 13.67 -1.22
C LEU A 69 -16.30 12.81 -1.42
N PHE A 70 -17.15 12.71 -0.40
CA PHE A 70 -18.42 11.97 -0.46
C PHE A 70 -19.45 12.68 -1.36
N ASP A 71 -19.61 13.99 -1.19
CA ASP A 71 -20.58 14.81 -1.92
C ASP A 71 -20.29 14.80 -3.43
N ASP A 72 -19.02 14.87 -3.82
CA ASP A 72 -18.62 14.72 -5.22
C ASP A 72 -18.95 13.32 -5.75
N GLY A 73 -18.72 12.26 -4.97
CA GLY A 73 -19.13 10.90 -5.34
C GLY A 73 -20.63 10.80 -5.62
N VAL A 74 -21.46 11.39 -4.75
CA VAL A 74 -22.91 11.49 -4.97
C VAL A 74 -23.25 12.30 -6.23
N LYS A 75 -22.61 13.46 -6.41
CA LYS A 75 -22.83 14.37 -7.55
C LYS A 75 -22.58 13.67 -8.89
N TYR A 76 -21.51 12.88 -9.00
CA TYR A 76 -21.12 12.22 -10.25
C TYR A 76 -21.66 10.78 -10.37
N GLY A 77 -22.33 10.26 -9.34
CA GLY A 77 -22.83 8.87 -9.33
C GLY A 77 -21.71 7.84 -9.31
N VAL A 78 -20.57 8.19 -8.69
CA VAL A 78 -19.39 7.36 -8.51
C VAL A 78 -19.22 7.08 -7.03
N ASP A 79 -19.10 5.81 -6.65
CA ASP A 79 -18.97 5.42 -5.25
C ASP A 79 -17.65 5.97 -4.65
N PRO A 80 -17.69 6.83 -3.62
CA PRO A 80 -16.52 7.51 -3.07
C PRO A 80 -15.46 6.61 -2.45
N VAL A 81 -15.78 5.33 -2.20
CA VAL A 81 -14.77 4.35 -1.79
C VAL A 81 -13.67 4.20 -2.84
N TYR A 82 -13.99 4.33 -4.13
CA TYR A 82 -13.00 4.22 -5.21
C TYR A 82 -12.10 5.45 -5.27
N ALA A 83 -12.65 6.66 -5.14
CA ALA A 83 -11.83 7.88 -5.04
C ALA A 83 -10.83 7.80 -3.86
N LEU A 84 -11.29 7.27 -2.72
CA LEU A 84 -10.44 7.04 -1.56
C LEU A 84 -9.34 5.99 -1.85
N ALA A 85 -9.65 4.94 -2.62
CA ALA A 85 -8.72 3.87 -2.95
C ALA A 85 -7.64 4.33 -3.95
N PHE A 86 -8.02 5.10 -4.96
CA PHE A 86 -7.06 5.78 -5.83
C PHE A 86 -6.20 6.75 -5.02
N PHE A 87 -6.78 7.53 -4.11
CA PHE A 87 -5.99 8.48 -3.32
C PHE A 87 -4.94 7.81 -2.42
N MET A 88 -5.29 6.65 -1.87
CA MET A 88 -4.36 5.79 -1.14
C MET A 88 -3.20 5.35 -2.04
N HIS A 89 -3.51 4.77 -3.20
CA HIS A 89 -2.51 4.20 -4.10
C HIS A 89 -1.61 5.26 -4.74
N GLU A 90 -2.17 6.42 -5.09
CA GLU A 90 -1.48 7.46 -5.86
C GLU A 90 -0.48 8.28 -5.03
N SER A 91 -0.72 8.40 -3.72
CA SER A 91 0.06 9.33 -2.88
C SER A 91 -0.03 9.07 -1.38
N SER A 92 -0.46 7.88 -0.97
CA SER A 92 -0.74 7.58 0.44
C SER A 92 -1.60 8.67 1.07
N PHE A 93 -2.72 9.00 0.41
CA PHE A 93 -3.64 10.08 0.79
C PHE A 93 -3.00 11.48 0.81
N GLY A 94 -2.13 11.78 -0.16
CA GLY A 94 -1.51 13.09 -0.33
C GLY A 94 -0.34 13.35 0.59
N THR A 95 0.16 12.33 1.27
CA THR A 95 1.31 12.43 2.18
C THR A 95 2.64 12.26 1.44
N THR A 96 2.64 11.73 0.22
CA THR A 96 3.83 11.50 -0.59
C THR A 96 3.66 12.00 -2.03
N GLY A 97 4.77 12.07 -2.77
CA GLY A 97 4.77 12.35 -4.20
C GLY A 97 4.31 13.77 -4.57
N VAL A 98 3.94 13.95 -5.84
CA VAL A 98 3.56 15.27 -6.39
C VAL A 98 2.27 15.81 -5.79
N ALA A 99 1.41 14.95 -5.25
CA ALA A 99 0.15 15.31 -4.59
C ALA A 99 0.33 16.29 -3.40
N GLN A 100 1.51 16.29 -2.75
CA GLN A 100 1.86 17.26 -1.71
C GLN A 100 1.84 18.72 -2.21
N PHE A 101 2.10 18.92 -3.51
CA PHE A 101 2.18 20.23 -4.15
C PHE A 101 0.95 20.51 -5.02
N THR A 102 0.43 19.47 -5.68
CA THR A 102 -0.64 19.60 -6.65
C THR A 102 -2.03 19.50 -6.05
N LEU A 103 -2.18 18.99 -4.83
CA LEU A 103 -3.48 18.71 -4.20
C LEU A 103 -4.40 17.84 -5.08
N SER A 104 -3.79 16.98 -5.90
CA SER A 104 -4.47 16.07 -6.81
C SER A 104 -4.50 14.67 -6.22
N LEU A 105 -5.68 14.16 -5.84
CA LEU A 105 -5.79 12.81 -5.28
C LEU A 105 -5.34 11.71 -6.24
N GLY A 106 -5.46 11.95 -7.54
CA GLY A 106 -5.19 10.96 -8.58
C GLY A 106 -3.96 11.26 -9.44
N ASN A 107 -3.14 12.24 -9.07
CA ASN A 107 -2.03 12.72 -9.91
C ASN A 107 -2.47 12.96 -11.37
N LEU A 108 -3.55 13.74 -11.55
CA LEU A 108 -4.12 14.01 -12.88
C LEU A 108 -3.09 14.68 -13.79
N ARG A 109 -3.05 14.28 -15.07
CA ARG A 109 -2.24 14.98 -16.09
C ARG A 109 -2.78 16.39 -16.34
N CYS A 110 -1.96 17.26 -16.94
CA CYS A 110 -2.30 18.67 -17.08
C CYS A 110 -3.60 18.92 -17.85
N ILE A 111 -4.56 19.50 -17.13
CA ILE A 111 -5.85 20.01 -17.59
C ILE A 111 -5.71 21.52 -17.82
N THR A 112 -6.16 21.99 -18.98
CA THR A 112 -5.99 23.38 -19.45
C THR A 112 -6.49 24.44 -18.45
N ALA A 113 -7.52 24.14 -17.67
CA ALA A 113 -8.12 25.07 -16.71
C ALA A 113 -7.31 25.24 -15.40
N TYR A 114 -6.28 24.42 -15.17
CA TYR A 114 -5.51 24.40 -13.93
C TYR A 114 -4.01 24.60 -14.20
N ALA A 115 -3.26 25.00 -13.17
CA ALA A 115 -1.81 25.10 -13.27
C ALA A 115 -1.21 23.72 -13.55
N CYS A 116 -0.12 23.67 -14.32
CA CYS A 116 0.59 22.44 -14.68
C CYS A 116 1.93 22.41 -13.92
N TYR A 117 2.06 21.51 -12.95
CA TYR A 117 3.26 21.29 -12.15
C TYR A 117 3.91 19.97 -12.56
N HIS A 118 5.07 20.04 -13.23
CA HIS A 118 5.82 18.86 -13.69
C HIS A 118 4.98 17.80 -14.45
N GLY A 119 4.05 18.25 -15.29
CA GLY A 119 3.19 17.35 -16.08
C GLY A 119 1.92 16.89 -15.36
N PHE A 120 1.66 17.41 -14.15
CA PHE A 120 0.46 17.14 -13.37
C PHE A 120 -0.36 18.40 -13.10
N SER A 121 -1.67 18.27 -13.08
CA SER A 121 -2.57 19.36 -12.71
C SER A 121 -2.46 19.70 -11.23
N SER A 122 -2.22 20.98 -10.94
CA SER A 122 -2.17 21.55 -9.60
C SER A 122 -3.45 22.31 -9.31
N PHE A 123 -4.12 21.94 -8.22
CA PHE A 123 -5.39 22.45 -7.77
C PHE A 123 -5.21 23.42 -6.59
N PRO A 124 -6.09 24.42 -6.45
CA PRO A 124 -6.02 25.38 -5.34
C PRO A 124 -6.42 24.77 -3.99
N THR A 125 -7.20 23.69 -3.99
CA THR A 125 -7.64 22.96 -2.80
C THR A 125 -7.75 21.46 -3.09
N TRP A 126 -7.71 20.63 -2.05
CA TRP A 126 -8.00 19.20 -2.16
C TRP A 126 -9.39 18.93 -2.74
N GLU A 127 -10.39 19.71 -2.34
CA GLU A 127 -11.76 19.62 -2.85
C GLU A 127 -11.84 19.88 -4.36
N ALA A 128 -11.08 20.86 -4.88
CA ALA A 128 -11.00 21.08 -6.33
C ALA A 128 -10.31 19.90 -7.05
N GLY A 129 -9.34 19.26 -6.40
CA GLY A 129 -8.73 18.02 -6.90
C GLY A 129 -9.72 16.85 -6.91
N PHE A 130 -10.54 16.70 -5.86
CA PHE A 130 -11.59 15.67 -5.75
C PHE A 130 -12.58 15.79 -6.90
N ASP A 131 -13.18 16.97 -7.07
CA ASP A 131 -14.14 17.27 -8.14
C ASP A 131 -13.55 16.95 -9.52
N ALA A 132 -12.31 17.35 -9.78
CA ALA A 132 -11.64 17.08 -11.05
C ALA A 132 -11.39 15.59 -11.32
N TRP A 133 -11.04 14.80 -10.31
CA TRP A 133 -10.89 13.35 -10.46
C TRP A 133 -12.22 12.67 -10.73
N TYR A 134 -13.28 13.03 -10.00
CA TYR A 134 -14.60 12.46 -10.27
C TYR A 134 -15.12 12.83 -11.66
N LEU A 135 -14.91 14.07 -12.09
CA LEU A 135 -15.24 14.50 -13.45
C LEU A 135 -14.47 13.69 -14.49
N LEU A 136 -13.17 13.48 -14.30
CA LEU A 136 -12.36 12.63 -15.18
C LEU A 136 -12.93 11.21 -15.26
N ILE A 137 -13.17 10.57 -14.12
CA ILE A 137 -13.70 9.20 -14.09
C ILE A 137 -15.09 9.13 -14.73
N ARG A 138 -15.96 10.08 -14.42
CA ARG A 138 -17.32 10.08 -14.93
C ARG A 138 -17.38 10.38 -16.42
N ASP A 139 -16.87 11.53 -16.85
CA ASP A 139 -17.11 12.03 -18.20
C ASP A 139 -16.23 11.30 -19.22
N VAL A 140 -14.97 11.02 -18.86
CA VAL A 140 -14.01 10.44 -19.79
C VAL A 140 -14.04 8.92 -19.72
N TYR A 141 -13.77 8.33 -18.56
CA TYR A 141 -13.67 6.88 -18.46
C TYR A 141 -15.03 6.20 -18.65
N VAL A 142 -16.06 6.63 -17.91
CA VAL A 142 -17.38 6.00 -17.98
C VAL A 142 -18.14 6.44 -19.22
N ASP A 143 -18.41 7.74 -19.38
CA ASP A 143 -19.37 8.20 -20.38
C ASP A 143 -18.77 8.17 -21.80
N THR A 144 -17.49 8.51 -21.96
CA THR A 144 -16.84 8.56 -23.28
C THR A 144 -16.20 7.22 -23.67
N TRP A 145 -15.47 6.56 -22.76
CA TRP A 145 -14.74 5.33 -23.05
C TRP A 145 -15.48 4.05 -22.65
N HIS A 146 -16.60 4.17 -21.95
CA HIS A 146 -17.42 3.03 -21.49
C HIS A 146 -16.65 2.06 -20.58
N LEU A 147 -15.73 2.60 -19.79
CA LEU A 147 -14.95 1.91 -18.77
C LEU A 147 -15.57 2.21 -17.40
N SER A 148 -16.20 1.21 -16.79
CA SER A 148 -17.03 1.38 -15.59
C SER A 148 -16.57 0.56 -14.39
N THR A 149 -15.48 -0.20 -14.53
CA THR A 149 -14.93 -1.07 -13.48
C THR A 149 -13.44 -0.78 -13.31
N VAL A 150 -12.88 -1.10 -12.14
CA VAL A 150 -11.46 -0.88 -11.85
C VAL A 150 -10.56 -1.57 -12.89
N GLU A 151 -10.89 -2.82 -13.26
CA GLU A 151 -10.14 -3.62 -14.23
C GLU A 151 -10.19 -3.04 -15.65
N GLN A 152 -11.25 -2.29 -15.98
CA GLN A 152 -11.37 -1.58 -17.25
C GLN A 152 -10.62 -0.25 -17.22
N ILE A 153 -10.67 0.47 -16.10
CA ILE A 153 -10.13 1.83 -15.95
C ILE A 153 -8.61 1.82 -15.80
N ILE A 154 -8.06 0.98 -14.91
CA ILE A 154 -6.65 1.02 -14.53
C ILE A 154 -5.68 0.80 -15.71
N PRO A 155 -5.91 -0.14 -16.65
CA PRO A 155 -5.01 -0.30 -17.79
C PRO A 155 -4.87 0.96 -18.66
N THR A 156 -5.86 1.85 -18.65
CA THR A 156 -5.81 3.14 -19.35
C THR A 156 -5.31 4.27 -18.43
N TYR A 157 -5.65 4.23 -17.15
CA TYR A 157 -5.25 5.24 -16.15
C TYR A 157 -3.75 5.19 -15.83
N ALA A 158 -3.24 3.98 -15.60
CA ALA A 158 -1.85 3.70 -15.24
C ALA A 158 -1.33 2.54 -16.11
N PRO A 159 -1.08 2.78 -17.41
CA PRO A 159 -0.71 1.71 -18.34
C PRO A 159 0.67 1.12 -18.02
N ALA A 160 0.85 -0.15 -18.33
CA ALA A 160 2.14 -0.84 -18.20
C ALA A 160 3.26 -0.21 -19.07
N SER A 161 2.91 0.50 -20.15
CA SER A 161 3.87 1.26 -20.98
C SER A 161 4.62 2.33 -20.20
N ASP A 162 4.03 2.81 -19.10
CA ASP A 162 4.59 3.82 -18.21
C ASP A 162 5.30 3.18 -17.01
N HIS A 163 5.58 1.87 -17.08
CA HIS A 163 6.21 1.03 -16.04
C HIS A 163 5.35 0.81 -14.78
N ASN A 164 4.02 0.90 -14.91
CA ASN A 164 3.10 0.55 -13.83
C ASN A 164 2.85 -0.96 -13.78
N ASP A 165 2.69 -1.52 -12.59
CA ASP A 165 2.13 -2.85 -12.39
C ASP A 165 0.60 -2.77 -12.33
N VAL A 166 -0.03 -2.94 -13.49
CA VAL A 166 -1.49 -2.86 -13.66
C VAL A 166 -2.22 -3.86 -12.75
N ALA A 167 -1.69 -5.07 -12.59
CA ALA A 167 -2.35 -6.11 -11.80
C ALA A 167 -2.26 -5.81 -10.30
N ALA A 168 -1.09 -5.36 -9.83
CA ALA A 168 -0.91 -4.96 -8.44
C ALA A 168 -1.76 -3.73 -8.08
N TYR A 169 -1.88 -2.74 -8.97
CA TYR A 169 -2.75 -1.57 -8.78
C TYR A 169 -4.20 -2.03 -8.59
N ILE A 170 -4.73 -2.85 -9.50
CA ILE A 170 -6.10 -3.38 -9.41
C ILE A 170 -6.30 -4.08 -8.06
N GLY A 171 -5.41 -5.01 -7.69
CA GLY A 171 -5.50 -5.75 -6.43
C GLY A 171 -5.46 -4.86 -5.19
N ALA A 172 -4.63 -3.80 -5.21
CA ALA A 172 -4.55 -2.84 -4.11
C ALA A 172 -5.86 -2.05 -3.92
N LEU A 173 -6.49 -1.65 -5.01
CA LEU A 173 -7.79 -0.96 -4.98
C LEU A 173 -8.91 -1.89 -4.50
N GLU A 174 -9.01 -3.07 -5.07
CA GLU A 174 -10.03 -4.07 -4.69
C GLU A 174 -9.95 -4.39 -3.19
N SER A 175 -8.73 -4.66 -2.69
CA SER A 175 -8.51 -4.94 -1.28
C SER A 175 -8.90 -3.78 -0.37
N ALA A 176 -8.59 -2.54 -0.76
CA ALA A 176 -8.96 -1.35 0.02
C ALA A 176 -10.47 -1.12 0.04
N VAL A 177 -11.12 -1.30 -1.12
CA VAL A 177 -12.58 -1.17 -1.28
C VAL A 177 -13.31 -2.16 -0.40
N ASP A 178 -12.94 -3.44 -0.44
CA ASP A 178 -13.58 -4.48 0.38
C ASP A 178 -13.41 -4.23 1.88
N SER A 179 -12.22 -3.80 2.28
CA SER A 179 -11.90 -3.48 3.68
C SER A 179 -12.76 -2.31 4.18
N TRP A 180 -12.85 -1.22 3.43
CA TRP A 180 -13.64 -0.06 3.85
C TRP A 180 -15.14 -0.29 3.78
N ARG A 181 -15.63 -1.07 2.81
CA ARG A 181 -17.04 -1.50 2.76
C ARG A 181 -17.44 -2.34 3.98
N SER A 182 -16.52 -3.13 4.52
CA SER A 182 -16.74 -3.87 5.77
C SER A 182 -16.56 -3.01 7.03
N GLY A 183 -16.21 -1.73 6.88
CA GLY A 183 -16.01 -0.79 7.99
C GLY A 183 -14.63 -0.88 8.64
N GLN A 184 -13.72 -1.67 8.09
CA GLN A 184 -12.36 -1.84 8.59
C GLN A 184 -11.46 -0.69 8.12
N ILE A 185 -11.03 0.17 9.05
CA ILE A 185 -10.01 1.21 8.78
C ILE A 185 -8.60 0.67 9.04
N ALA A 186 -8.52 -0.41 9.82
CA ALA A 186 -7.33 -1.21 10.00
C ALA A 186 -7.50 -2.46 9.16
N GLU A 187 -6.80 -2.57 8.05
CA GLU A 187 -6.18 -3.81 7.57
C GLU A 187 -5.59 -3.64 6.17
N PHE A 188 -4.30 -3.91 6.07
CA PHE A 188 -3.78 -4.71 4.97
C PHE A 188 -3.27 -6.00 5.66
N GLY A 189 -3.97 -7.14 5.44
CA GLY A 189 -3.80 -8.45 6.13
C GLY A 189 -5.15 -9.04 6.58
N PRO A 190 -5.42 -10.37 6.50
CA PRO A 190 -6.79 -10.89 6.45
C PRO A 190 -7.46 -10.95 7.82
N VAL A 191 -8.78 -10.70 7.89
CA VAL A 191 -9.61 -11.13 9.01
C VAL A 191 -10.58 -12.23 8.58
N HIS A 192 -10.30 -13.41 9.13
CA HIS A 192 -11.35 -14.37 9.44
C HIS A 192 -12.34 -13.75 10.43
N GLN A 193 -13.62 -13.82 10.06
CA GLN A 193 -14.79 -13.36 10.79
C GLN A 193 -14.71 -13.56 12.31
N VAL A 194 -14.97 -12.50 13.07
CA VAL A 194 -15.37 -12.60 14.50
C VAL A 194 -16.69 -11.83 14.69
N PRO A 195 -17.66 -12.37 15.46
CA PRO A 195 -19.02 -11.83 15.51
C PRO A 195 -19.13 -10.54 16.32
N THR A 196 -20.09 -9.72 15.91
CA THR A 196 -20.55 -8.45 16.50
C THR A 196 -20.88 -8.54 17.99
N VAL A 197 -20.43 -7.55 18.77
CA VAL A 197 -20.96 -7.27 20.13
C VAL A 197 -21.28 -5.78 20.29
N SER A 198 -22.47 -5.55 20.83
CA SER A 198 -23.20 -4.29 20.99
C SER A 198 -22.47 -3.15 21.69
N SER A 199 -22.75 -1.94 21.20
CA SER A 199 -22.33 -0.63 21.68
C SER A 199 -22.98 -0.20 23.00
N THR A 200 -22.18 0.09 24.02
CA THR A 200 -22.48 1.12 25.03
C THR A 200 -21.17 1.75 25.54
N PRO A 201 -20.99 3.08 25.52
CA PRO A 201 -19.76 3.72 25.99
C PRO A 201 -19.83 4.12 27.48
N PRO A 202 -18.79 3.90 28.30
CA PRO A 202 -18.69 4.53 29.61
C PRO A 202 -17.98 5.90 29.51
N VAL A 203 -18.59 6.88 30.18
CA VAL A 203 -18.09 8.24 30.43
C VAL A 203 -16.91 8.18 31.41
N VAL A 204 -15.80 8.86 31.11
CA VAL A 204 -14.74 9.15 32.09
C VAL A 204 -14.41 10.64 32.07
N ALA A 205 -14.46 11.23 33.26
CA ALA A 205 -14.27 12.64 33.55
C ALA A 205 -12.80 13.08 33.45
N SER A 206 -12.61 14.32 33.00
CA SER A 206 -11.32 15.00 32.86
C SER A 206 -10.83 15.52 34.22
N THR A 207 -9.58 15.27 34.58
CA THR A 207 -8.91 15.97 35.69
C THR A 207 -7.59 16.56 35.19
N ALA A 208 -7.46 17.88 35.33
CA ALA A 208 -6.30 18.66 34.94
C ALA A 208 -5.11 18.43 35.89
N VAL A 209 -3.89 18.43 35.35
CA VAL A 209 -2.66 18.62 36.15
C VAL A 209 -1.73 19.63 35.48
N THR A 210 -1.23 20.48 36.36
CA THR A 210 -0.47 21.72 36.27
C THR A 210 0.88 21.61 35.57
N SER A 211 1.25 22.70 34.89
CA SER A 211 2.55 22.96 34.27
C SER A 211 3.67 23.16 35.28
N THR A 212 4.80 22.46 35.12
CA THR A 212 6.09 22.86 35.68
C THR A 212 7.19 22.71 34.63
N THR A 213 7.84 23.82 34.33
CA THR A 213 9.01 24.00 33.48
C THR A 213 10.26 23.37 34.07
N GLY A 214 10.89 22.46 33.31
CA GLY A 214 12.20 21.89 33.58
C GLY A 214 12.71 21.19 32.32
N THR A 215 13.66 21.81 31.62
CA THR A 215 14.19 21.35 30.35
C THR A 215 15.11 20.14 30.56
N THR A 216 14.57 18.94 30.39
CA THR A 216 15.34 17.73 30.08
C THR A 216 14.49 16.91 29.12
N ARG A 217 14.87 16.94 27.83
CA ARG A 217 14.10 16.34 26.73
C ARG A 217 14.14 14.82 26.83
N THR A 218 13.14 14.22 27.48
CA THR A 218 12.83 12.80 27.33
C THR A 218 12.18 12.61 25.94
N PRO A 219 12.79 11.82 25.02
CA PRO A 219 12.19 11.57 23.71
C PRO A 219 10.94 10.69 23.88
N TYR A 220 9.82 11.12 23.31
CA TYR A 220 8.61 10.31 23.21
C TYR A 220 8.42 9.76 21.79
N PRO A 221 7.98 8.50 21.67
CA PRO A 221 7.86 7.57 22.78
C PRO A 221 9.22 6.93 23.11
N ALA A 222 9.47 6.74 24.40
CA ALA A 222 10.38 5.70 24.87
C ALA A 222 9.64 4.39 24.66
N ASP A 223 10.09 3.56 23.73
CA ASP A 223 9.22 2.58 23.08
C ASP A 223 9.87 1.19 23.08
N ASN A 224 9.14 0.19 23.59
CA ASN A 224 9.60 -1.19 23.80
C ASN A 224 9.90 -1.96 22.48
N TYR A 225 10.06 -1.24 21.36
CA TYR A 225 10.30 -1.76 20.02
C TYR A 225 11.79 -1.74 19.70
N SER A 226 12.57 -2.47 20.48
CA SER A 226 13.95 -2.73 20.08
C SER A 226 13.94 -3.54 18.78
N ILE A 227 14.74 -3.11 17.81
CA ILE A 227 14.97 -3.86 16.57
C ILE A 227 15.89 -5.07 16.80
N LEU A 228 16.61 -5.08 17.92
CA LEU A 228 17.55 -6.13 18.26
C LEU A 228 16.83 -7.29 18.94
N GLY A 229 17.20 -8.51 18.56
CA GLY A 229 16.63 -9.71 19.15
C GLY A 229 16.66 -10.90 18.22
N LYS A 230 16.09 -12.01 18.70
CA LYS A 230 15.82 -13.17 17.85
C LYS A 230 14.64 -12.85 16.94
N PRO A 231 14.58 -13.46 15.74
CA PRO A 231 13.41 -13.32 14.89
C PRO A 231 12.11 -13.69 15.59
N SER A 232 11.12 -12.81 15.50
CA SER A 232 9.76 -13.06 16.00
C SER A 232 8.84 -13.69 14.96
N ILE A 233 9.27 -13.72 13.69
CA ILE A 233 8.60 -14.33 12.55
C ILE A 233 9.60 -15.19 11.77
N ASP A 234 9.10 -16.18 11.03
CA ASP A 234 9.93 -17.03 10.17
C ASP A 234 9.93 -16.58 8.70
N GLY A 235 10.80 -17.20 7.89
CA GLY A 235 10.92 -16.89 6.47
C GLY A 235 9.67 -17.22 5.65
N ALA A 236 8.85 -18.19 6.08
CA ALA A 236 7.62 -18.56 5.38
C ALA A 236 6.54 -17.48 5.57
N PHE A 237 6.38 -16.98 6.80
CA PHE A 237 5.47 -15.89 7.12
C PHE A 237 5.86 -14.59 6.39
N ILE A 238 7.16 -14.26 6.38
CA ILE A 238 7.66 -13.11 5.60
C ILE A 238 7.30 -13.29 4.12
N ASN A 239 7.53 -14.49 3.57
CA ASN A 239 7.24 -14.76 2.17
C ASN A 239 5.73 -14.68 1.85
N GLN A 240 4.88 -15.12 2.77
CA GLN A 240 3.44 -14.99 2.65
C GLN A 240 3.02 -13.52 2.53
N ILE A 241 3.57 -12.65 3.39
CA ILE A 241 3.33 -11.21 3.30
C ILE A 241 3.82 -10.66 1.97
N LEU A 242 5.07 -10.92 1.58
CA LEU A 242 5.61 -10.39 0.32
C LEU A 242 4.79 -10.86 -0.90
N THR A 243 4.33 -12.12 -0.89
CA THR A 243 3.48 -12.66 -1.96
C THR A 243 2.11 -12.00 -1.99
N GLN A 244 1.50 -11.78 -0.82
CA GLN A 244 0.18 -11.15 -0.70
C GLN A 244 0.16 -9.74 -1.31
N TYR A 245 1.24 -9.00 -1.20
CA TYR A 245 1.35 -7.63 -1.72
C TYR A 245 1.98 -7.58 -3.11
N HIS A 246 2.12 -8.72 -3.80
CA HIS A 246 2.77 -8.80 -5.11
C HIS A 246 4.16 -8.16 -5.14
N SER A 247 4.89 -8.24 -4.01
CA SER A 247 6.21 -7.66 -3.92
C SER A 247 7.14 -8.30 -4.95
N PRO A 248 7.97 -7.51 -5.66
CA PRO A 248 9.04 -8.05 -6.48
C PRO A 248 10.11 -8.80 -5.66
N ALA A 249 10.09 -8.69 -4.32
CA ALA A 249 10.88 -9.50 -3.41
C ALA A 249 10.15 -10.78 -2.94
N ALA A 250 8.99 -11.13 -3.50
CA ALA A 250 8.34 -12.41 -3.25
C ALA A 250 9.30 -13.57 -3.59
N GLY A 251 9.29 -14.60 -2.74
CA GLY A 251 10.27 -15.69 -2.72
C GLY A 251 11.48 -15.44 -1.80
N LYS A 252 11.68 -14.21 -1.30
CA LYS A 252 12.89 -13.85 -0.53
C LYS A 252 12.72 -13.89 0.99
N GLY A 253 11.59 -14.36 1.50
CA GLY A 253 11.36 -14.48 2.94
C GLY A 253 12.46 -15.21 3.72
N PRO A 254 13.02 -16.34 3.23
CA PRO A 254 14.17 -16.98 3.86
C PRO A 254 15.40 -16.07 3.99
N LEU A 255 15.69 -15.23 2.98
CA LEU A 255 16.83 -14.32 3.02
C LEU A 255 16.66 -13.23 4.08
N PHE A 256 15.46 -12.65 4.23
CA PHE A 256 15.17 -11.71 5.32
C PHE A 256 15.42 -12.36 6.68
N PHE A 257 14.97 -13.60 6.86
CA PHE A 257 15.16 -14.34 8.11
C PHE A 257 16.65 -14.59 8.39
N GLU A 258 17.39 -15.08 7.40
CA GLU A 258 18.83 -15.36 7.52
C GLU A 258 19.65 -14.11 7.84
N GLU A 259 19.40 -12.99 7.14
CA GLU A 259 20.08 -11.72 7.40
C GLU A 259 19.70 -11.14 8.77
N GLY A 260 18.44 -11.28 9.19
CA GLY A 260 18.01 -10.92 10.54
C GLY A 260 18.75 -11.70 11.62
N VAL A 261 18.88 -13.03 11.47
CA VAL A 261 19.68 -13.87 12.38
C VAL A 261 21.15 -13.44 12.39
N LYS A 262 21.74 -13.20 11.21
CA LYS A 262 23.14 -12.82 11.04
C LYS A 262 23.50 -11.51 11.73
N TYR A 263 22.64 -10.50 11.65
CA TYR A 263 22.87 -9.18 12.24
C TYR A 263 22.23 -8.99 13.62
N GLY A 264 21.52 -9.99 14.14
CA GLY A 264 20.81 -9.90 15.43
C GLY A 264 19.66 -8.89 15.40
N ILE A 265 19.06 -8.69 14.22
CA ILE A 265 17.93 -7.80 13.98
C ILE A 265 16.70 -8.67 13.75
N ASP A 266 15.62 -8.42 14.48
CA ASP A 266 14.34 -9.11 14.25
C ASP A 266 13.80 -8.70 12.85
N PRO A 267 13.69 -9.63 11.87
CA PRO A 267 13.42 -9.31 10.47
C PRO A 267 12.02 -8.70 10.25
N ILE A 268 11.12 -8.78 11.23
CA ILE A 268 9.83 -8.09 11.17
C ILE A 268 9.99 -6.57 11.03
N TYR A 269 11.06 -5.98 11.58
CA TYR A 269 11.31 -4.56 11.45
C TYR A 269 11.79 -4.20 10.05
N ALA A 270 12.67 -5.01 9.44
CA ALA A 270 13.06 -4.82 8.04
C ALA A 270 11.83 -4.85 7.12
N LEU A 271 10.91 -5.79 7.37
CA LEU A 271 9.65 -5.89 6.66
C LEU A 271 8.77 -4.64 6.89
N ALA A 272 8.70 -4.14 8.12
CA ALA A 272 7.86 -2.98 8.45
C ALA A 272 8.38 -1.68 7.83
N PHE A 273 9.70 -1.48 7.80
CA PHE A 273 10.34 -0.37 7.07
C PHE A 273 10.10 -0.51 5.56
N PHE A 274 10.29 -1.69 4.99
CA PHE A 274 10.09 -1.91 3.56
C PHE A 274 8.63 -1.67 3.12
N MET A 275 7.67 -2.05 3.96
CA MET A 275 6.27 -1.70 3.74
C MET A 275 6.05 -0.18 3.81
N HIS A 276 6.62 0.47 4.81
CA HIS A 276 6.48 1.91 5.02
C HIS A 276 7.05 2.73 3.87
N ASP A 277 8.21 2.33 3.35
CA ASP A 277 8.96 3.12 2.38
C ASP A 277 8.45 2.96 0.94
N SER A 278 7.90 1.80 0.58
CA SER A 278 7.55 1.51 -0.82
C SER A 278 6.49 0.44 -1.03
N ILE A 279 5.74 0.07 0.02
CA ILE A 279 4.79 -1.05 -0.01
C ILE A 279 5.48 -2.30 -0.58
N PHE A 280 6.60 -2.68 0.04
CA PHE A 280 7.39 -3.82 -0.40
C PHE A 280 7.92 -3.72 -1.84
N GLY A 281 8.26 -2.51 -2.27
CA GLY A 281 8.94 -2.26 -3.53
C GLY A 281 8.01 -2.16 -4.74
N THR A 282 6.70 -2.13 -4.54
CA THR A 282 5.73 -1.89 -5.62
C THR A 282 5.56 -0.41 -5.95
N GLU A 283 6.09 0.48 -5.12
CA GLU A 283 5.90 1.92 -5.26
C GLU A 283 7.19 2.73 -4.99
N GLY A 284 7.15 4.02 -5.32
CA GLY A 284 8.20 4.97 -4.97
C GLY A 284 9.56 4.70 -5.62
N LEU A 285 10.64 5.12 -4.95
CA LEU A 285 12.01 5.00 -5.46
C LEU A 285 12.43 3.53 -5.63
N SER A 286 11.84 2.61 -4.88
CA SER A 286 12.15 1.19 -4.91
C SER A 286 11.89 0.54 -6.28
N LEU A 287 10.97 1.08 -7.09
CA LEU A 287 10.75 0.66 -8.48
C LEU A 287 11.99 0.85 -9.36
N ALA A 288 12.76 1.92 -9.13
CA ALA A 288 13.96 2.22 -9.91
C ALA A 288 15.24 1.67 -9.26
N THR A 289 15.26 1.61 -7.93
CA THR A 289 16.48 1.29 -7.17
C THR A 289 16.58 -0.18 -6.77
N HIS A 290 15.49 -0.96 -6.83
CA HIS A 290 15.40 -2.29 -6.18
C HIS A 290 15.81 -2.25 -4.71
N SER A 291 15.54 -1.13 -4.03
CA SER A 291 15.97 -0.91 -2.65
C SER A 291 14.87 -1.20 -1.64
N LEU A 292 15.21 -1.83 -0.50
CA LEU A 292 14.32 -2.00 0.66
C LEU A 292 13.92 -0.68 1.33
N GLY A 293 14.68 0.39 1.09
CA GLY A 293 14.35 1.73 1.58
C GLY A 293 15.27 2.80 0.99
N PRO A 294 15.08 4.09 1.29
CA PRO A 294 15.89 5.20 0.77
C PRO A 294 17.30 5.27 1.40
N LEU A 295 18.09 4.21 1.21
CA LEU A 295 19.45 4.09 1.73
C LEU A 295 20.37 5.10 1.04
N PRO A 296 21.09 5.94 1.81
CA PRO A 296 21.92 7.00 1.25
C PRO A 296 23.26 6.49 0.72
N THR A 297 23.84 7.21 -0.23
CA THR A 297 25.26 7.06 -0.59
C THR A 297 26.14 7.77 0.47
N PRO A 298 27.41 7.35 0.70
CA PRO A 298 28.32 6.74 -0.26
C PRO A 298 28.11 5.23 -0.46
N THR A 299 28.35 4.80 -1.70
CA THR A 299 28.41 3.40 -2.10
C THR A 299 29.78 2.81 -1.75
N THR A 300 29.83 1.65 -1.12
CA THR A 300 31.08 0.90 -0.91
C THR A 300 31.08 -0.35 -1.78
N VAL A 301 32.24 -0.95 -2.05
CA VAL A 301 32.29 -2.22 -2.79
C VAL A 301 31.47 -3.32 -2.09
N MET A 302 31.31 -3.22 -0.76
CA MET A 302 30.56 -4.20 0.03
C MET A 302 29.04 -4.14 -0.16
N CYS A 303 28.45 -2.98 -0.52
CA CYS A 303 27.00 -2.90 -0.72
C CYS A 303 26.55 -3.50 -2.06
N HIS A 304 27.47 -3.79 -2.98
CA HIS A 304 27.17 -4.18 -4.37
C HIS A 304 26.16 -3.23 -5.05
N CYS A 305 26.24 -1.94 -4.71
CA CYS A 305 25.26 -0.93 -5.08
C CYS A 305 25.87 0.21 -5.93
N GLN A 306 25.01 0.89 -6.68
CA GLN A 306 25.34 2.06 -7.50
C GLN A 306 24.67 3.32 -6.94
N ASP A 307 25.26 4.48 -7.18
CA ASP A 307 24.59 5.74 -6.88
C ASP A 307 23.44 5.96 -7.87
N PHE A 308 22.28 6.29 -7.33
CA PHE A 308 21.10 6.72 -8.04
C PHE A 308 20.57 7.98 -7.36
N HIS A 309 21.07 9.14 -7.81
CA HIS A 309 20.67 10.45 -7.30
C HIS A 309 20.81 10.60 -5.78
N GLY A 310 21.93 10.11 -5.23
CA GLY A 310 22.20 10.17 -3.78
C GLY A 310 21.61 9.01 -2.97
N TYR A 311 20.90 8.08 -3.62
CA TYR A 311 20.41 6.84 -3.03
C TYR A 311 21.14 5.63 -3.60
N ARG A 312 21.14 4.52 -2.85
CA ARG A 312 21.67 3.24 -3.31
C ARG A 312 20.69 2.57 -4.26
N ARG A 313 21.21 2.04 -5.36
CA ARG A 313 20.50 1.18 -6.32
C ARG A 313 21.20 -0.16 -6.44
N TYR A 314 20.43 -1.22 -6.59
CA TYR A 314 20.89 -2.59 -6.60
C TYR A 314 20.51 -3.28 -7.91
N ALA A 315 21.31 -4.27 -8.31
CA ALA A 315 20.96 -5.11 -9.46
C ALA A 315 19.88 -6.13 -9.07
N THR A 316 19.84 -6.54 -7.80
CA THR A 316 18.87 -7.51 -7.28
C THR A 316 18.31 -7.09 -5.93
N TRP A 317 17.11 -7.59 -5.61
CA TRP A 317 16.54 -7.44 -4.27
C TRP A 317 17.39 -8.13 -3.19
N ASP A 318 18.07 -9.22 -3.53
CA ASP A 318 18.93 -9.97 -2.61
C ASP A 318 20.09 -9.11 -2.08
N GLU A 319 20.73 -8.34 -2.97
CA GLU A 319 21.77 -7.37 -2.62
C GLU A 319 21.21 -6.27 -1.71
N SER A 320 20.02 -5.75 -2.03
CA SER A 320 19.39 -4.72 -1.19
C SER A 320 18.99 -5.22 0.18
N ILE A 321 18.44 -6.44 0.28
CA ILE A 321 18.06 -7.05 1.56
C ILE A 321 19.31 -7.14 2.46
N SER A 322 20.37 -7.72 1.91
CA SER A 322 21.64 -7.90 2.62
C SER A 322 22.23 -6.56 3.07
N ASP A 323 22.24 -5.56 2.19
CA ASP A 323 22.79 -4.23 2.48
C ASP A 323 21.92 -3.43 3.46
N TRP A 324 20.59 -3.58 3.44
CA TRP A 324 19.72 -2.91 4.43
C TRP A 324 20.05 -3.38 5.84
N PHE A 325 20.13 -4.70 6.06
CA PHE A 325 20.46 -5.24 7.38
C PHE A 325 21.87 -4.82 7.82
N GLN A 326 22.85 -4.90 6.91
CA GLN A 326 24.21 -4.43 7.17
C GLN A 326 24.23 -2.95 7.54
N TYR A 327 23.57 -2.09 6.75
CA TYR A 327 23.58 -0.65 6.95
C TYR A 327 22.90 -0.24 8.25
N ILE A 328 21.73 -0.80 8.57
CA ILE A 328 21.04 -0.54 9.84
C ILE A 328 21.91 -0.99 11.02
N HIS A 329 22.52 -2.17 10.92
CA HIS A 329 23.40 -2.66 11.98
C HIS A 329 24.67 -1.80 12.15
N ASP A 330 25.39 -1.49 11.07
CA ASP A 330 26.68 -0.83 11.16
C ASP A 330 26.54 0.68 11.44
N ASP A 331 25.66 1.40 10.73
CA ASP A 331 25.50 2.86 10.88
C ASP A 331 24.58 3.22 12.05
N TYR A 332 23.44 2.55 12.22
CA TYR A 332 22.48 2.93 13.28
C TYR A 332 22.80 2.28 14.61
N VAL A 333 22.97 0.96 14.63
CA VAL A 333 23.20 0.23 15.89
C VAL A 333 24.62 0.43 16.39
N LYS A 334 25.65 0.05 15.62
CA LYS A 334 27.04 0.08 16.08
C LYS A 334 27.59 1.50 16.20
N GLN A 335 27.44 2.31 15.15
CA GLN A 335 28.06 3.63 15.13
C GLN A 335 27.26 4.67 15.92
N LYS A 336 25.92 4.67 15.84
CA LYS A 336 25.08 5.68 16.51
C LYS A 336 24.41 5.21 17.81
N GLY A 337 24.48 3.92 18.14
CA GLY A 337 23.85 3.36 19.35
C GLY A 337 22.31 3.36 19.32
N LEU A 338 21.69 3.47 18.14
CA LEU A 338 20.25 3.55 17.95
C LEU A 338 19.71 2.12 17.80
N THR A 339 18.88 1.69 18.75
CA THR A 339 18.45 0.28 18.86
C THR A 339 16.94 0.10 18.90
N THR A 340 16.18 1.19 18.87
CA THR A 340 14.71 1.21 18.88
C THR A 340 14.18 1.89 17.64
N VAL A 341 12.92 1.59 17.29
CA VAL A 341 12.23 2.21 16.14
C VAL A 341 12.24 3.73 16.27
N SER A 342 11.84 4.29 17.42
CA SER A 342 11.82 5.75 17.64
C SER A 342 13.18 6.42 17.37
N GLN A 343 14.26 5.82 17.86
CA GLN A 343 15.62 6.33 17.70
C GLN A 343 16.07 6.28 16.23
N ILE A 344 15.82 5.17 15.54
CA ILE A 344 16.24 4.97 14.16
C ILE A 344 15.46 5.90 13.23
N VAL A 345 14.12 5.91 13.31
CA VAL A 345 13.26 6.71 12.42
C VAL A 345 13.56 8.21 12.54
N SER A 346 13.89 8.69 13.74
CA SER A 346 14.25 10.10 13.98
C SER A 346 15.48 10.56 13.19
N VAL A 347 16.32 9.63 12.72
CA VAL A 347 17.49 9.92 11.87
C VAL A 347 17.26 9.46 10.43
N TYR A 348 16.57 8.33 10.25
CA TYR A 348 16.35 7.66 8.97
C TYR A 348 15.64 8.54 7.95
N LEU A 349 14.57 9.24 8.35
CA LEU A 349 13.75 10.04 7.43
C LEU A 349 14.43 11.32 6.93
N ARG A 350 15.57 11.73 7.52
CA ARG A 350 16.32 12.93 7.15
C ARG A 350 15.47 14.21 7.08
N THR A 351 14.45 14.30 7.95
CA THR A 351 13.55 15.45 8.07
C THR A 351 13.54 15.99 9.48
N ASN A 352 13.27 17.29 9.64
CA ASN A 352 13.01 17.91 10.94
C ASN A 352 11.50 17.99 11.25
N ASP A 353 10.63 17.48 10.36
CA ASP A 353 9.20 17.42 10.61
C ASP A 353 8.88 16.36 11.67
N THR A 354 8.65 16.84 12.89
CA THR A 354 8.30 16.00 14.05
C THR A 354 6.98 15.24 13.88
N SER A 355 6.08 15.70 13.01
CA SER A 355 4.82 15.02 12.71
C SER A 355 5.08 13.81 11.81
N ALA A 356 5.86 14.00 10.75
CA ALA A 356 6.28 12.92 9.86
C ALA A 356 7.08 11.83 10.59
N ILE A 357 8.01 12.23 11.48
CA ILE A 357 8.77 11.29 12.31
C ILE A 357 7.82 10.48 13.21
N ARG A 358 6.91 11.15 13.93
CA ARG A 358 5.95 10.48 14.82
C ARG A 358 5.01 9.55 14.04
N PHE A 359 4.64 9.92 12.82
CA PHE A 359 3.80 9.10 11.95
C PHE A 359 4.49 7.80 11.58
N ALA A 360 5.70 7.89 11.02
CA ALA A 360 6.48 6.73 10.59
C ALA A 360 6.75 5.77 11.75
N ILE A 361 7.12 6.28 12.93
CA ILE A 361 7.29 5.48 14.15
C ILE A 361 6.01 4.67 14.41
N LYS A 362 4.85 5.34 14.48
CA LYS A 362 3.58 4.67 14.77
C LYS A 362 3.16 3.66 13.71
N GLN A 363 3.44 3.93 12.42
CA GLN A 363 3.13 2.99 11.34
C GLN A 363 3.99 1.72 11.46
N ILE A 364 5.29 1.88 11.71
CA ILE A 364 6.22 0.76 11.87
C ILE A 364 5.89 -0.06 13.12
N GLU A 365 5.77 0.58 14.29
CA GLU A 365 5.42 -0.07 15.56
C GLU A 365 4.13 -0.90 15.45
N ARG A 366 3.08 -0.29 14.91
CA ARG A 366 1.79 -0.96 14.73
C ARG A 366 1.89 -2.15 13.79
N ARG A 367 2.65 -2.02 12.70
CA ARG A 367 2.78 -3.10 11.73
C ARG A 367 3.49 -4.29 12.35
N VAL A 368 4.51 -4.03 13.17
CA VAL A 368 5.20 -5.04 13.96
C VAL A 368 4.25 -5.73 14.94
N ASP A 369 3.44 -4.99 15.70
CA ASP A 369 2.45 -5.59 16.62
C ASP A 369 1.47 -6.53 15.90
N LEU A 370 0.92 -6.07 14.76
CA LEU A 370 -0.04 -6.85 13.99
C LEU A 370 0.57 -8.15 13.46
N TRP A 371 1.76 -8.08 12.89
CA TRP A 371 2.41 -9.27 12.33
C TRP A 371 2.93 -10.22 13.41
N LYS A 372 3.39 -9.73 14.56
CA LYS A 372 3.69 -10.58 15.73
C LYS A 372 2.44 -11.35 16.17
N ALA A 373 1.31 -10.67 16.29
CA ALA A 373 0.06 -11.32 16.68
C ALA A 373 -0.36 -12.40 15.67
N GLN A 374 -0.28 -12.11 14.36
CA GLN A 374 -0.63 -13.05 13.29
C GLN A 374 0.29 -14.28 13.24
N ALA A 375 1.59 -14.10 13.45
CA ALA A 375 2.57 -15.18 13.45
C ALA A 375 2.42 -16.14 14.64
N HIS A 376 1.75 -15.72 15.72
CA HIS A 376 1.50 -16.55 16.91
C HIS A 376 0.14 -17.26 16.92
N THR A 377 -0.73 -16.98 15.95
CA THR A 377 -2.04 -17.64 15.79
C THR A 377 -2.02 -18.86 14.86
N HIS A 378 -0.89 -19.13 14.23
CA HIS A 378 -0.61 -20.31 13.41
C HIS A 378 0.50 -21.13 14.06
#